data_AF-A0A2I0QLH3-F1
#
_entry.id   AF-A0A2I0QLH3-F1
#
_cell.length_a   1.000
_cell.length_b   1.000
_cell.length_c   1.000
_cell.angle_alpha   90.00
_cell.angle_beta   90.00
_cell.angle_gamma   90.00
#
_symmetry.space_group_name_H-M   'P 1'
#
loop_
_entity.id
_entity.type
_entity.pdbx_description
1 polymer ?
#
loop_
_entity_poly.entity_id
_entity_poly.type
_entity_poly.pdbx_seq_one_letter_code
_entity_poly.pdbx_strand_id
1 'polypeptide(L)'
;MTLTEQVAKNIIKKLLNGEDYRIEVVTLINAEFLQFAIDFFKNIVDAKLKNKNITVDWYKKEFLNPNLPARDIAINSGLNKKTIHNMFNSSTKEIVIDASNEHYDALYDAIKTLVDTEHDLKLTLTIKFKGVSVDLNVGESLIVINTLAVKRAELRGGLWSTAGKRVEKPLMQTLCGLYSVPGKNYALKIKGKVIRGDDFEREIDFYLVEGKNQHKCEVKLMGRGNPESADAVIARDSRVFVADKLSDTSKKQLNSRKIEWVELRYKNGFRRFNNVLNDLNIPHKEFKGCANKKIEKIFTNIFK
;
A
#
# COMPACT_ATOMS: atom_id res chain seq x y z
N MET A 1 10.14 1.53 -2.46
CA MET A 1 9.14 2.62 -2.60
C MET A 1 8.59 2.88 -1.22
N THR A 2 8.66 4.13 -0.77
CA THR A 2 8.43 4.44 0.64
C THR A 2 7.51 5.64 0.69
N LEU A 3 6.34 5.48 1.33
CA LEU A 3 5.45 6.59 1.61
C LEU A 3 6.23 7.65 2.41
N THR A 4 6.27 8.88 1.91
CA THR A 4 7.02 9.95 2.59
C THR A 4 6.41 10.22 3.97
N GLU A 5 7.23 10.69 4.90
CA GLU A 5 6.75 11.07 6.23
C GLU A 5 5.67 12.14 6.15
N GLN A 6 5.78 13.06 5.20
CA GLN A 6 4.80 14.10 5.01
C GLN A 6 3.42 13.52 4.64
N VAL A 7 3.37 12.51 3.78
CA VAL A 7 2.11 11.84 3.43
C VAL A 7 1.55 11.10 4.64
N ALA A 8 2.38 10.42 5.44
CA ALA A 8 1.93 9.77 6.69
C ALA A 8 1.33 10.79 7.68
N LYS A 9 2.00 11.94 7.87
CA LYS A 9 1.52 13.06 8.71
C LYS A 9 0.18 13.59 8.22
N ASN A 10 0.02 13.79 6.91
CA ASN A 10 -1.24 14.25 6.31
C ASN A 10 -2.37 13.25 6.54
N ILE A 11 -2.12 11.95 6.34
CA ILE A 11 -3.11 10.89 6.58
C ILE A 11 -3.59 10.92 8.04
N ILE A 12 -2.65 10.97 9.00
CA ILE A 12 -3.00 11.00 10.43
C ILE A 12 -3.80 12.25 10.79
N LYS A 13 -3.43 13.42 10.27
CA LYS A 13 -4.20 14.66 10.49
C LYS A 13 -5.63 14.53 9.99
N LYS A 14 -5.81 14.01 8.77
CA LYS A 14 -7.14 13.79 8.18
C LYS A 14 -7.97 12.83 9.01
N LEU A 15 -7.40 11.68 9.39
CA LEU A 15 -8.06 10.71 10.25
C LEU A 15 -8.51 11.33 11.59
N LEU A 16 -7.63 12.07 12.27
CA LEU A 16 -7.97 12.68 13.57
C LEU A 16 -8.98 13.83 13.46
N ASN A 17 -9.08 14.47 12.30
CA ASN A 17 -10.10 15.49 12.02
C ASN A 17 -11.43 14.90 11.51
N GLY A 18 -11.53 13.58 11.35
CA GLY A 18 -12.72 12.93 10.81
C GLY A 18 -12.87 12.99 9.30
N GLU A 19 -11.79 13.36 8.59
CA GLU A 19 -11.75 13.53 7.14
C GLU A 19 -11.32 12.25 6.41
N ASP A 20 -11.63 12.19 5.11
CA ASP A 20 -11.15 11.11 4.25
C ASP A 20 -9.69 11.35 3.81
N TYR A 21 -8.80 10.42 4.15
CA TYR A 21 -7.37 10.45 3.83
C TYR A 21 -7.04 9.85 2.45
N ARG A 22 -7.99 9.16 1.80
CA ARG A 22 -7.73 8.37 0.59
C ARG A 22 -7.20 9.21 -0.56
N ILE A 23 -7.54 10.50 -0.60
CA ILE A 23 -7.05 11.43 -1.61
C ILE A 23 -5.53 11.61 -1.56
N GLU A 24 -4.91 11.50 -0.37
CA GLU A 24 -3.45 11.58 -0.21
C GLU A 24 -2.78 10.39 -0.91
N VAL A 25 -3.34 9.18 -0.74
CA VAL A 25 -2.81 7.95 -1.35
C VAL A 25 -3.06 7.95 -2.85
N VAL A 26 -4.26 8.35 -3.31
CA VAL A 26 -4.59 8.41 -4.74
C VAL A 26 -3.70 9.40 -5.49
N THR A 27 -3.45 10.57 -4.89
CA THR A 27 -2.55 11.58 -5.47
C THR A 27 -1.13 11.04 -5.63
N LEU A 28 -0.62 10.30 -4.64
CA LEU A 28 0.69 9.65 -4.73
C LEU A 28 0.74 8.58 -5.83
N ILE A 29 -0.27 7.70 -5.91
CA ILE A 29 -0.36 6.69 -6.98
C ILE A 29 -0.37 7.37 -8.36
N ASN A 30 -1.09 8.49 -8.51
CA ASN A 30 -1.12 9.25 -9.76
C ASN A 30 0.24 9.83 -10.13
N ALA A 31 0.89 10.53 -9.20
CA ALA A 31 2.20 11.13 -9.44
C ALA A 31 3.25 10.07 -9.83
N GLU A 32 3.33 8.97 -9.08
CA GLU A 32 4.30 7.91 -9.36
C GLU A 32 4.01 7.17 -10.67
N PHE A 33 2.74 6.93 -10.99
CA PHE A 33 2.37 6.29 -12.25
C PHE A 33 2.70 7.18 -13.45
N LEU A 34 2.38 8.48 -13.39
CA LEU A 34 2.66 9.40 -14.48
C LEU A 34 4.18 9.59 -14.68
N GLN A 35 4.95 9.66 -13.59
CA GLN A 35 6.41 9.69 -13.67
C GLN A 35 6.94 8.42 -14.33
N PHE A 36 6.47 7.24 -13.90
CA PHE A 36 6.83 5.98 -14.55
C PHE A 36 6.48 5.98 -16.04
N ALA A 37 5.28 6.43 -16.42
CA ALA A 37 4.85 6.44 -17.82
C ALA A 37 5.79 7.30 -18.68
N ILE A 38 6.14 8.50 -18.20
CA ILE A 38 7.08 9.39 -18.88
C ILE A 38 8.44 8.70 -19.06
N ASP A 39 8.99 8.09 -18.01
CA ASP A 39 10.30 7.46 -18.08
C ASP A 39 10.28 6.19 -18.95
N PHE A 40 9.18 5.44 -18.91
CA PHE A 40 8.97 4.28 -19.77
C PHE A 40 8.92 4.68 -21.26
N PHE A 41 8.20 5.74 -21.61
CA PHE A 41 8.18 6.25 -22.99
C PHE A 41 9.55 6.75 -23.46
N LYS A 42 10.35 7.38 -22.59
CA LYS A 42 11.74 7.73 -22.92
C LYS A 42 12.56 6.48 -23.24
N ASN A 43 12.43 5.42 -22.44
CA ASN A 43 13.13 4.16 -22.68
C ASN A 43 12.72 3.53 -24.02
N ILE A 44 11.44 3.62 -24.41
CA ILE A 44 10.96 3.15 -25.71
C ILE A 44 11.62 3.93 -26.85
N VAL A 45 11.67 5.26 -26.76
CA VAL A 45 12.33 6.10 -27.78
C VAL A 45 13.81 5.74 -27.90
N ASP A 46 14.51 5.64 -26.78
CA ASP A 46 15.93 5.30 -26.75
C ASP A 46 16.19 3.90 -27.34
N ALA A 47 15.35 2.92 -27.01
CA ALA A 47 15.44 1.55 -27.52
C ALA A 47 15.19 1.48 -29.03
N LYS A 48 14.16 2.17 -29.53
CA LYS A 48 13.84 2.22 -30.96
C LYS A 48 14.91 2.92 -31.78
N LEU A 49 15.55 3.97 -31.24
CA LEU A 49 16.65 4.66 -31.92
C LEU A 49 17.94 3.84 -32.00
N LYS A 50 18.22 3.01 -30.98
CA LYS A 50 19.42 2.15 -30.95
C LYS A 50 19.31 0.94 -31.87
N ASN A 51 18.09 0.48 -32.15
CA ASN A 51 17.88 -0.70 -32.98
C ASN A 51 17.88 -0.35 -34.47
N LYS A 52 18.90 -0.82 -35.20
CA LYS A 52 19.03 -0.64 -36.66
C LYS A 52 17.88 -1.30 -37.44
N ASN A 53 17.29 -2.37 -36.89
CA ASN A 53 16.09 -3.03 -37.39
C ASN A 53 15.05 -3.10 -36.26
N ILE A 54 14.00 -2.28 -36.35
CA ILE A 54 12.86 -2.28 -35.44
C ILE A 54 12.02 -3.55 -35.74
N THR A 55 12.42 -4.68 -35.18
CA THR A 55 11.67 -5.95 -35.24
C THR A 55 11.03 -6.20 -33.88
N VAL A 56 9.89 -6.90 -33.83
CA VAL A 56 9.14 -7.19 -32.59
C VAL A 56 10.03 -7.71 -31.43
N ASP A 57 11.12 -8.42 -31.73
CA ASP A 57 12.07 -8.92 -30.73
C ASP A 57 12.81 -7.83 -29.93
N TRP A 58 12.77 -6.57 -30.38
CA TRP A 58 13.41 -5.45 -29.68
C TRP A 58 12.81 -5.27 -28.27
N TYR A 59 11.49 -5.40 -28.12
CA TYR A 59 10.84 -5.19 -26.82
C TYR A 59 11.28 -6.27 -25.83
N LYS A 60 11.21 -7.55 -26.22
CA LYS A 60 11.64 -8.67 -25.39
C LYS A 60 13.11 -8.52 -24.99
N LYS A 61 13.99 -8.19 -25.94
CA LYS A 61 15.42 -8.01 -25.70
C LYS A 61 15.74 -6.85 -24.75
N GLU A 62 15.05 -5.71 -24.89
CA GLU A 62 15.34 -4.50 -24.11
C GLU A 62 14.65 -4.53 -22.73
N PHE A 63 13.39 -4.96 -22.67
CA PHE A 63 12.54 -4.82 -21.49
C PHE A 63 12.38 -6.09 -20.67
N LEU A 64 12.72 -7.27 -21.20
CA LEU A 64 12.82 -8.54 -20.46
C LEU A 64 14.28 -8.98 -20.27
N ASN A 65 15.23 -8.06 -20.44
CA ASN A 65 16.65 -8.32 -20.26
C ASN A 65 16.96 -8.83 -18.84
N PRO A 66 17.64 -9.98 -18.66
CA PRO A 66 18.00 -10.52 -17.35
C PRO A 66 18.82 -9.58 -16.46
N ASN A 67 19.49 -8.57 -17.03
CA ASN A 67 20.24 -7.57 -16.27
C ASN A 67 19.34 -6.56 -15.55
N LEU A 68 18.06 -6.44 -15.95
CA LEU A 68 17.10 -5.56 -15.31
C LEU A 68 16.68 -6.07 -13.91
N PRO A 69 16.12 -5.20 -13.06
CA PRO A 69 15.47 -5.62 -11.83
C PRO A 69 14.30 -6.57 -12.12
N ALA A 70 14.20 -7.67 -11.37
CA ALA A 70 13.15 -8.68 -11.56
C ALA A 70 11.72 -8.10 -11.55
N ARG A 71 11.48 -7.06 -10.73
CA ARG A 71 10.19 -6.36 -10.68
C ARG A 71 9.84 -5.71 -12.01
N ASP A 72 10.81 -5.11 -12.68
CA ASP A 72 10.60 -4.40 -13.93
C ASP A 72 10.38 -5.40 -15.07
N ILE A 73 11.14 -6.51 -15.09
CA ILE A 73 10.92 -7.64 -16.03
C ILE A 73 9.49 -8.18 -15.91
N ALA A 74 9.01 -8.41 -14.68
CA ALA A 74 7.63 -8.84 -14.46
C ALA A 74 6.63 -7.83 -15.02
N ILE A 75 6.77 -6.55 -14.70
CA ILE A 75 5.85 -5.50 -15.16
C ILE A 75 5.82 -5.39 -16.69
N ASN A 76 6.99 -5.43 -17.32
CA ASN A 76 7.15 -5.33 -18.77
C ASN A 76 6.60 -6.55 -19.52
N SER A 77 6.55 -7.73 -18.89
CA SER A 77 5.91 -8.91 -19.48
C SER A 77 4.40 -8.94 -19.31
N GLY A 78 3.81 -7.93 -18.67
CA GLY A 78 2.38 -7.90 -18.37
C GLY A 78 1.99 -8.60 -17.06
N LEU A 79 2.96 -8.91 -16.20
CA LEU A 79 2.73 -9.55 -14.90
C LEU A 79 3.11 -8.66 -13.73
N ASN A 80 2.59 -8.98 -12.55
CA ASN A 80 3.13 -8.43 -11.31
C ASN A 80 3.90 -9.53 -10.57
N LYS A 81 4.97 -9.16 -9.85
CA LYS A 81 5.83 -10.11 -9.12
C LYS A 81 5.05 -10.94 -8.08
N LYS A 82 3.96 -10.41 -7.53
CA LYS A 82 3.10 -11.13 -6.57
C LYS A 82 2.29 -12.24 -7.25
N THR A 83 1.82 -12.03 -8.48
CA THR A 83 1.17 -13.06 -9.28
C THR A 83 2.13 -14.22 -9.54
N ILE A 84 3.37 -13.93 -9.96
CA ILE A 84 4.40 -14.95 -10.14
C ILE A 84 4.64 -15.70 -8.82
N HIS A 85 4.80 -14.98 -7.71
CA HIS A 85 4.94 -15.61 -6.39
C HIS A 85 3.79 -16.55 -6.05
N ASN A 86 2.56 -16.16 -6.32
CA ASN A 86 1.39 -17.00 -6.03
C ASN A 86 1.28 -18.22 -6.96
N MET A 87 1.75 -18.11 -8.20
CA MET A 87 1.73 -19.23 -9.17
C MET A 87 2.83 -20.26 -8.88
N PHE A 88 4.03 -19.79 -8.52
CA PHE A 88 5.23 -20.63 -8.41
C PHE A 88 5.70 -20.82 -6.95
N ASN A 89 4.98 -20.28 -5.97
CA ASN A 89 5.37 -20.19 -4.56
C ASN A 89 6.76 -19.56 -4.33
N SER A 90 7.28 -18.83 -5.30
CA SER A 90 8.63 -18.25 -5.28
C SER A 90 8.72 -17.04 -6.18
N SER A 91 9.67 -16.15 -5.88
CA SER A 91 9.90 -14.93 -6.66
C SER A 91 11.39 -14.60 -6.79
N THR A 92 12.22 -15.66 -6.85
CA THR A 92 13.63 -15.56 -7.21
C THR A 92 13.79 -14.94 -8.60
N LYS A 93 14.97 -14.40 -8.90
CA LYS A 93 15.17 -13.64 -10.14
C LYS A 93 14.97 -14.55 -11.35
N GLU A 94 15.46 -15.78 -11.27
CA GLU A 94 15.38 -16.81 -12.30
C GLU A 94 13.92 -17.16 -12.61
N ILE A 95 13.13 -17.51 -11.58
CA ILE A 95 11.71 -17.84 -11.73
C ILE A 95 10.93 -16.66 -12.32
N VAL A 96 11.25 -15.44 -11.89
CA VAL A 96 10.60 -14.25 -12.45
C VAL A 96 10.95 -14.08 -13.93
N ILE A 97 12.20 -14.29 -14.33
CA ILE A 97 12.62 -14.19 -15.74
C ILE A 97 11.91 -15.25 -16.57
N ASP A 98 11.89 -16.50 -16.13
CA ASP A 98 11.29 -17.61 -16.88
C ASP A 98 9.78 -17.40 -17.06
N ALA A 99 9.06 -17.14 -15.96
CA ALA A 99 7.62 -16.87 -15.99
C ALA A 99 7.28 -15.62 -16.81
N SER A 100 8.13 -14.59 -16.78
CA SER A 100 7.91 -13.36 -17.57
C SER A 100 8.10 -13.60 -19.06
N ASN A 101 9.09 -14.40 -19.47
CA ASN A 101 9.29 -14.73 -20.88
C ASN A 101 8.14 -15.57 -21.43
N GLU A 102 7.74 -16.63 -20.71
CA GLU A 102 6.62 -17.49 -21.10
C GLU A 102 5.31 -16.70 -21.23
N HIS A 103 4.99 -15.86 -20.23
CA HIS A 103 3.79 -15.04 -20.27
C HIS A 103 3.84 -13.98 -21.38
N TYR A 104 4.99 -13.38 -21.64
CA TYR A 104 5.13 -12.41 -22.71
C TYR A 104 4.85 -13.03 -24.08
N ASP A 105 5.33 -14.25 -24.32
CA ASP A 105 5.08 -14.97 -25.58
C ASP A 105 3.58 -15.24 -25.76
N ALA A 106 2.90 -15.71 -24.70
CA ALA A 106 1.45 -15.89 -24.72
C ALA A 106 0.66 -14.58 -24.93
N LEU A 107 1.09 -13.48 -24.29
CA LEU A 107 0.50 -12.16 -24.48
C LEU A 107 0.70 -11.67 -25.92
N TYR A 108 1.89 -11.87 -26.47
CA TYR A 108 2.22 -11.47 -27.83
C TYR A 108 1.36 -12.22 -28.85
N ASP A 109 1.19 -13.54 -28.68
CA ASP A 109 0.34 -14.35 -29.56
C ASP A 109 -1.14 -13.93 -29.48
N ALA A 110 -1.63 -13.58 -28.30
CA ALA A 110 -2.98 -13.05 -28.12
C ALA A 110 -3.16 -11.70 -28.83
N ILE A 111 -2.18 -10.80 -28.71
CA ILE A 111 -2.18 -9.50 -29.41
C ILE A 111 -2.11 -9.70 -30.92
N LYS A 112 -1.25 -10.59 -31.40
CA LYS A 112 -1.11 -10.89 -32.82
C LYS A 112 -2.43 -11.41 -33.39
N THR A 113 -3.07 -12.37 -32.72
CA THR A 113 -4.39 -12.89 -33.11
C THR A 113 -5.43 -11.78 -33.19
N LEU A 114 -5.45 -10.85 -32.23
CA LEU A 114 -6.37 -9.70 -32.24
C LEU A 114 -6.13 -8.79 -33.44
N VAL A 115 -4.87 -8.44 -33.71
CA VAL A 115 -4.48 -7.58 -34.85
C VAL A 115 -4.78 -8.24 -36.20
N ASP A 116 -4.60 -9.56 -36.28
CA ASP A 116 -4.89 -10.37 -37.46
C ASP A 116 -6.41 -10.59 -37.67
N THR A 117 -7.25 -10.33 -36.67
CA THR A 117 -8.72 -10.45 -36.80
C THR A 117 -9.38 -9.10 -37.05
N GLU A 118 -8.86 -8.03 -36.43
CA GLU A 118 -9.42 -6.67 -36.48
C GLU A 118 -8.65 -5.80 -37.49
N HIS A 119 -8.83 -6.09 -38.79
CA HIS A 119 -8.08 -5.42 -39.87
C HIS A 119 -8.44 -3.93 -40.08
N ASP A 120 -9.61 -3.50 -39.62
CA ASP A 120 -10.12 -2.15 -39.87
C ASP A 120 -9.63 -1.12 -38.84
N LEU A 121 -9.11 -1.57 -37.70
CA LEU A 121 -8.64 -0.68 -36.63
C LEU A 121 -7.20 -0.22 -36.88
N LYS A 122 -7.02 1.06 -37.23
CA LYS A 122 -5.71 1.71 -37.29
C LYS A 122 -5.40 2.43 -35.97
N LEU A 123 -4.60 1.80 -35.12
CA LEU A 123 -4.05 2.41 -33.91
C LEU A 123 -2.56 2.75 -34.11
N THR A 124 -2.23 4.04 -33.96
CA THR A 124 -0.83 4.51 -33.97
C THR A 124 -0.57 5.31 -32.70
N LEU A 125 0.47 4.93 -31.95
CA LEU A 125 0.98 5.72 -30.83
C LEU A 125 2.31 6.37 -31.22
N THR A 126 2.28 7.69 -31.39
CA THR A 126 3.46 8.50 -31.72
C THR A 126 4.06 9.11 -30.45
N ILE A 127 5.35 8.86 -30.22
CA ILE A 127 6.10 9.42 -29.10
C ILE A 127 7.11 10.43 -29.64
N LYS A 128 7.00 11.69 -29.20
CA LYS A 128 7.94 12.76 -29.56
C LYS A 128 8.82 13.13 -28.37
N PHE A 129 10.13 13.08 -28.54
CA PHE A 129 11.10 13.41 -27.49
C PHE A 129 12.35 14.06 -28.08
N LYS A 130 12.70 15.26 -27.60
CA LYS A 130 13.89 16.04 -28.03
C LYS A 130 14.04 16.15 -29.56
N GLY A 131 12.94 16.41 -30.27
CA GLY A 131 12.93 16.56 -31.74
C GLY A 131 12.91 15.25 -32.52
N VAL A 132 12.98 14.09 -31.85
CA VAL A 132 12.77 12.77 -32.45
C VAL A 132 11.31 12.37 -32.34
N SER A 133 10.78 11.69 -33.36
CA SER A 133 9.45 11.07 -33.35
C SER A 133 9.60 9.57 -33.62
N VAL A 134 8.92 8.75 -32.82
CA VAL A 134 8.89 7.29 -33.00
C VAL A 134 7.44 6.84 -32.99
N ASP A 135 7.08 6.04 -33.98
CA ASP A 135 5.74 5.46 -34.07
C ASP A 135 5.75 4.00 -33.62
N LEU A 136 4.72 3.64 -32.86
CA LEU A 136 4.41 2.26 -32.51
C LEU A 136 3.24 1.78 -33.36
N ASN A 137 3.38 0.56 -33.90
CA ASN A 137 2.27 -0.10 -34.58
C ASN A 137 1.20 -0.57 -33.56
N VAL A 138 0.11 -1.17 -34.05
CA VAL A 138 -1.01 -1.63 -33.20
C VAL A 138 -0.53 -2.59 -32.11
N GLY A 139 0.24 -3.62 -32.48
CA GLY A 139 0.72 -4.63 -31.53
C GLY A 139 1.65 -4.04 -30.46
N GLU A 140 2.61 -3.21 -30.89
CA GLU A 140 3.52 -2.50 -29.97
C GLU A 140 2.77 -1.57 -29.02
N SER A 141 1.76 -0.86 -29.54
CA SER A 141 0.91 0.02 -28.74
C SER A 141 0.16 -0.77 -27.67
N LEU A 142 -0.38 -1.93 -28.01
CA LEU A 142 -1.10 -2.80 -27.07
C LEU A 142 -0.18 -3.37 -25.98
N ILE A 143 1.05 -3.76 -26.31
CA ILE A 143 2.06 -4.19 -25.32
C ILE A 143 2.37 -3.05 -24.33
N VAL A 144 2.58 -1.84 -24.84
CA VAL A 144 2.86 -0.65 -24.03
C VAL A 144 1.67 -0.32 -23.11
N ILE A 145 0.44 -0.37 -23.64
CA ILE A 145 -0.78 -0.17 -22.85
C ILE A 145 -0.88 -1.21 -21.74
N ASN A 146 -0.62 -2.49 -22.04
CA ASN A 146 -0.66 -3.56 -21.05
C ASN A 146 0.37 -3.33 -19.93
N THR A 147 1.60 -2.97 -20.29
CA THR A 147 2.68 -2.65 -19.33
C THR A 147 2.27 -1.50 -18.39
N LEU A 148 1.71 -0.42 -18.95
CA LEU A 148 1.21 0.71 -18.17
C LEU A 148 0.05 0.30 -17.24
N ALA A 149 -0.89 -0.51 -17.73
CA ALA A 149 -2.02 -1.00 -16.95
C ALA A 149 -1.56 -1.86 -15.76
N VAL A 150 -0.61 -2.77 -16.00
CA VAL A 150 -0.01 -3.63 -14.97
C VAL A 150 0.75 -2.81 -13.96
N LYS A 151 1.54 -1.82 -14.39
CA LYS A 151 2.21 -0.91 -13.47
C LYS A 151 1.21 -0.17 -12.58
N ARG A 152 0.12 0.35 -13.16
CA ARG A 152 -0.91 1.06 -12.42
C ARG A 152 -1.58 0.15 -11.39
N ALA A 153 -1.88 -1.10 -11.74
CA ALA A 153 -2.45 -2.08 -10.83
C ALA A 153 -1.49 -2.41 -9.68
N GLU A 154 -0.20 -2.60 -9.99
CA GLU A 154 0.86 -2.87 -9.02
C GLU A 154 1.01 -1.74 -8.01
N LEU A 155 1.07 -0.49 -8.47
CA LEU A 155 1.13 0.70 -7.62
C LEU A 155 -0.10 0.80 -6.71
N ARG A 156 -1.30 0.58 -7.24
CA ARG A 156 -2.53 0.58 -6.43
C ARG A 156 -2.44 -0.45 -5.31
N GLY A 157 -2.12 -1.70 -5.62
CA GLY A 157 -2.03 -2.77 -4.62
C GLY A 157 -0.97 -2.49 -3.56
N GLY A 158 0.23 -2.05 -3.98
CA GLY A 158 1.37 -1.80 -3.09
C GLY A 158 1.20 -0.58 -2.19
N LEU A 159 0.74 0.56 -2.72
CA LEU A 159 0.68 1.82 -1.98
C LEU A 159 -0.41 1.82 -0.91
N TRP A 160 -1.58 1.19 -1.12
CA TRP A 160 -2.60 1.07 -0.07
C TRP A 160 -2.08 0.30 1.14
N SER A 161 -1.39 -0.82 0.91
CA SER A 161 -0.80 -1.62 1.99
C SER A 161 0.35 -0.86 2.69
N THR A 162 1.20 -0.20 1.92
CA THR A 162 2.33 0.58 2.46
C THR A 162 1.83 1.77 3.28
N ALA A 163 0.78 2.46 2.83
CA ALA A 163 0.16 3.57 3.54
C ALA A 163 -0.38 3.14 4.90
N GLY A 164 -1.10 2.01 4.96
CA GLY A 164 -1.56 1.41 6.22
C GLY A 164 -0.40 1.17 7.18
N LYS A 165 0.57 0.33 6.77
CA LYS A 165 1.73 -0.03 7.60
C LYS A 165 2.54 1.17 8.11
N ARG A 166 2.67 2.22 7.30
CA ARG A 166 3.42 3.42 7.68
C ARG A 166 2.65 4.30 8.68
N VAL A 167 1.33 4.20 8.74
CA VAL A 167 0.44 5.03 9.57
C VAL A 167 0.08 4.36 10.90
N GLU A 168 -0.05 3.02 10.94
CA GLU A 168 -0.53 2.27 12.11
C GLU A 168 0.17 2.67 13.43
N LYS A 169 1.50 2.57 13.49
CA LYS A 169 2.29 2.87 14.69
C LYS A 169 2.28 4.38 15.04
N PRO A 170 2.62 5.30 14.11
CA PRO A 170 2.55 6.73 14.36
C PRO A 170 1.16 7.23 14.80
N LEU A 171 0.09 6.64 14.26
CA LEU A 171 -1.28 6.99 14.64
C LEU A 171 -1.55 6.66 16.11
N MET A 172 -1.20 5.45 16.56
CA MET A 172 -1.35 5.06 17.96
C MET A 172 -0.51 5.92 18.90
N GLN A 173 0.73 6.22 18.53
CA GLN A 173 1.59 7.14 19.28
C GLN A 173 0.98 8.55 19.34
N THR A 174 0.35 9.00 18.25
CA THR A 174 -0.33 10.31 18.21
C THR A 174 -1.53 10.34 19.13
N LEU A 175 -2.36 9.29 19.14
CA LEU A 175 -3.46 9.13 20.08
C LEU A 175 -2.97 9.15 21.54
N CYS A 176 -1.90 8.40 21.86
CA CYS A 176 -1.28 8.41 23.18
C CYS A 176 -0.77 9.81 23.56
N GLY A 177 -0.10 10.50 22.63
CA GLY A 177 0.41 11.86 22.84
C GLY A 177 -0.70 12.89 23.06
N LEU A 178 -1.81 12.78 22.33
CA LEU A 178 -2.99 13.64 22.51
C LEU A 178 -3.57 13.55 23.91
N TYR A 179 -3.58 12.36 24.50
CA TYR A 179 -4.05 12.10 25.86
C TYR A 179 -2.95 12.10 26.90
N SER A 180 -1.72 12.47 26.53
CA SER A 180 -0.58 12.53 27.44
C SER A 180 -0.37 11.21 28.22
N VAL A 181 -0.60 10.08 27.54
CA VAL A 181 -0.33 8.74 28.09
C VAL A 181 1.18 8.63 28.38
N PRO A 182 1.60 8.22 29.59
CA PRO A 182 3.01 8.07 29.91
C PRO A 182 3.70 7.06 29.00
N GLY A 183 4.97 7.30 28.64
CA GLY A 183 5.72 6.40 27.75
C GLY A 183 5.91 4.98 28.27
N LYS A 184 5.79 4.75 29.58
CA LYS A 184 5.80 3.41 30.21
C LYS A 184 4.51 2.62 29.99
N ASN A 185 3.44 3.30 29.57
CA ASN A 185 2.09 2.75 29.41
C ASN A 185 1.77 2.38 27.95
N TYR A 186 2.75 2.40 27.05
CA TYR A 186 2.62 1.87 25.70
C TYR A 186 3.94 1.37 25.13
N ALA A 187 3.89 0.45 24.17
CA ALA A 187 5.08 -0.10 23.53
C ALA A 187 4.83 -0.45 22.05
N LEU A 188 5.90 -0.37 21.25
CA LEU A 188 5.90 -0.77 19.82
C LEU A 188 6.31 -2.24 19.61
N LYS A 189 6.99 -2.85 20.59
CA LYS A 189 7.46 -4.24 20.58
C LYS A 189 7.48 -4.77 22.02
N ILE A 190 7.24 -6.07 22.19
CA ILE A 190 7.40 -6.74 23.48
C ILE A 190 8.90 -6.90 23.76
N LYS A 191 9.37 -6.48 24.94
CA LYS A 191 10.69 -6.86 25.45
C LYS A 191 10.58 -8.22 26.15
N GLY A 192 11.27 -9.24 25.66
CA GLY A 192 11.71 -10.37 26.49
C GLY A 192 10.97 -11.72 26.43
N LYS A 193 10.26 -12.08 25.34
CA LYS A 193 9.90 -13.50 25.14
C LYS A 193 10.99 -14.23 24.35
N VAL A 194 11.61 -15.24 24.98
CA VAL A 194 12.33 -16.31 24.28
C VAL A 194 11.28 -17.16 23.59
N ILE A 195 11.29 -17.17 22.26
CA ILE A 195 10.35 -17.89 21.41
C ILE A 195 10.59 -19.39 21.62
N ARG A 196 9.60 -20.14 22.13
CA ARG A 196 9.55 -21.60 22.00
C ARG A 196 8.95 -21.91 20.62
N GLY A 197 9.48 -22.93 19.95
CA GLY A 197 9.39 -23.18 18.50
C GLY A 197 8.01 -23.24 17.83
N ASP A 198 6.91 -23.11 18.57
CA ASP A 198 5.53 -23.16 18.04
C ASP A 198 4.77 -21.83 18.12
N ASP A 199 5.36 -20.76 18.70
CA ASP A 199 4.74 -19.43 18.73
C ASP A 199 4.89 -18.77 17.34
N PHE A 200 3.87 -18.91 16.49
CA PHE A 200 3.70 -18.11 15.28
C PHE A 200 3.52 -16.63 15.67
N GLU A 201 4.63 -15.88 15.81
CA GLU A 201 4.58 -14.43 16.02
C GLU A 201 4.01 -13.73 14.76
N ARG A 202 2.69 -13.55 14.73
CA ARG A 202 2.04 -12.65 13.78
C ARG A 202 2.21 -11.21 14.27
N GLU A 203 2.65 -10.31 13.39
CA GLU A 203 2.95 -8.90 13.71
C GLU A 203 1.73 -8.19 14.32
N ILE A 204 1.84 -7.79 15.59
CA ILE A 204 0.88 -6.92 16.30
C ILE A 204 1.40 -5.48 16.23
N ASP A 205 0.51 -4.53 15.92
CA ASP A 205 0.90 -3.16 15.58
C ASP A 205 1.41 -2.38 16.80
N PHE A 206 0.74 -2.52 17.96
CA PHE A 206 0.95 -1.68 19.13
C PHE A 206 0.45 -2.32 20.44
N TYR A 207 0.95 -1.87 21.59
CA TYR A 207 0.51 -2.32 22.91
C TYR A 207 0.21 -1.14 23.83
N LEU A 208 -0.91 -1.19 24.54
CA LEU A 208 -1.17 -0.38 25.73
C LEU A 208 -0.83 -1.20 26.99
N VAL A 209 -0.23 -0.57 27.99
CA VAL A 209 0.32 -1.27 29.17
C VAL A 209 -0.32 -0.74 30.45
N GLU A 210 -0.94 -1.64 31.20
CA GLU A 210 -1.57 -1.41 32.49
C GLU A 210 -0.83 -2.24 33.55
N GLY A 211 0.15 -1.65 34.23
CA GLY A 211 1.00 -2.39 35.16
C GLY A 211 1.77 -3.52 34.47
N LYS A 212 1.39 -4.77 34.74
CA LYS A 212 1.95 -5.98 34.08
C LYS A 212 1.12 -6.44 32.87
N ASN A 213 -0.10 -5.94 32.70
CA ASN A 213 -0.99 -6.32 31.62
C ASN A 213 -0.61 -5.60 30.33
N GLN A 214 -0.62 -6.34 29.20
CA GLN A 214 -0.38 -5.79 27.87
C GLN A 214 -1.61 -6.02 27.00
N HIS A 215 -2.24 -4.93 26.62
CA HIS A 215 -3.42 -4.91 25.76
C HIS A 215 -2.97 -4.75 24.31
N LYS A 216 -3.18 -5.78 23.49
CA LYS A 216 -2.87 -5.76 22.06
C LYS A 216 -3.78 -4.74 21.36
N CYS A 217 -3.18 -3.88 20.55
CA CYS A 217 -3.88 -2.88 19.76
C CYS A 217 -3.63 -3.11 18.28
N GLU A 218 -4.69 -3.07 17.49
CA GLU A 218 -4.64 -3.22 16.05
C GLU A 218 -5.23 -1.99 15.37
N VAL A 219 -4.61 -1.59 14.27
CA VAL A 219 -5.06 -0.43 13.48
C VAL A 219 -5.37 -0.89 12.07
N LYS A 220 -6.52 -0.50 11.53
CA LYS A 220 -6.83 -0.76 10.11
C LYS A 220 -7.50 0.41 9.40
N LEU A 221 -7.01 0.69 8.20
CA LEU A 221 -7.60 1.68 7.31
C LEU A 221 -8.41 0.96 6.21
N MET A 222 -9.70 0.76 6.46
CA MET A 222 -10.59 -0.18 5.76
C MET A 222 -11.58 0.48 4.78
N GLY A 223 -11.53 1.81 4.61
CA GLY A 223 -12.35 2.54 3.65
C GLY A 223 -13.84 2.55 4.02
N ARG A 224 -14.65 1.66 3.45
CA ARG A 224 -16.10 1.61 3.74
C ARG A 224 -16.45 0.91 5.07
N GLY A 225 -15.45 0.34 5.75
CA GLY A 225 -15.65 -0.39 7.01
C GLY A 225 -16.12 -1.82 6.80
N ASN A 226 -15.43 -2.57 5.93
CA ASN A 226 -15.74 -3.98 5.64
C ASN A 226 -15.75 -4.82 6.95
N PRO A 227 -16.86 -5.47 7.33
CA PRO A 227 -16.94 -6.34 8.50
C PRO A 227 -15.88 -7.43 8.54
N GLU A 228 -15.53 -8.03 7.40
CA GLU A 228 -14.53 -9.12 7.31
C GLU A 228 -13.15 -8.67 7.78
N SER A 229 -12.83 -7.39 7.63
CA SER A 229 -11.56 -6.85 8.08
C SER A 229 -11.46 -6.78 9.61
N ALA A 230 -12.61 -6.72 10.31
CA ALA A 230 -12.70 -6.78 11.76
C ALA A 230 -12.56 -8.23 12.30
N ASP A 231 -12.80 -9.25 11.48
CA ASP A 231 -12.57 -10.65 11.87
C ASP A 231 -11.10 -10.92 12.17
N ALA A 232 -10.19 -10.21 11.50
CA ALA A 232 -8.76 -10.29 11.79
C ALA A 232 -8.42 -9.88 13.24
N VAL A 233 -9.10 -8.85 13.75
CA VAL A 233 -8.94 -8.35 15.13
C VAL A 233 -9.38 -9.39 16.13
N ILE A 234 -10.51 -10.04 15.83
CA ILE A 234 -11.09 -11.11 16.64
C ILE A 234 -10.16 -12.32 16.66
N ALA A 235 -9.65 -12.74 15.50
CA ALA A 235 -8.74 -13.87 15.38
C ALA A 235 -7.37 -13.65 16.05
N ARG A 236 -6.98 -12.38 16.25
CA ARG A 236 -5.69 -11.99 16.87
C ARG A 236 -5.80 -11.77 18.39
N ASP A 237 -7.00 -11.89 18.94
CA ASP A 237 -7.30 -11.60 20.35
C ASP A 237 -6.86 -10.18 20.74
N SER A 238 -7.12 -9.22 19.85
CA SER A 238 -6.79 -7.82 20.07
C SER A 238 -7.81 -7.18 21.03
N ARG A 239 -7.31 -6.47 22.05
CA ARG A 239 -8.16 -5.81 23.05
C ARG A 239 -8.70 -4.47 22.56
N VAL A 240 -7.94 -3.79 21.69
CA VAL A 240 -8.27 -2.47 21.15
C VAL A 240 -8.18 -2.49 19.64
N PHE A 241 -9.20 -1.93 18.98
CA PHE A 241 -9.24 -1.77 17.54
C PHE A 241 -9.47 -0.33 17.11
N VAL A 242 -8.53 0.24 16.35
CA VAL A 242 -8.65 1.58 15.80
C VAL A 242 -8.83 1.50 14.29
N ALA A 243 -9.90 2.08 13.77
CA ALA A 243 -10.18 2.07 12.34
C ALA A 243 -10.56 3.45 11.80
N ASP A 244 -10.35 3.65 10.50
CA ASP A 244 -10.87 4.82 9.81
C ASP A 244 -12.41 4.82 9.80
N LYS A 245 -13.04 3.69 9.44
CA LYS A 245 -14.49 3.54 9.42
C LYS A 245 -14.91 2.15 9.91
N LEU A 246 -15.96 2.07 10.71
CA LEU A 246 -16.58 0.82 11.15
C LEU A 246 -18.04 0.76 10.70
N SER A 247 -18.48 -0.39 10.20
CA SER A 247 -19.90 -0.67 9.98
C SER A 247 -20.62 -0.87 11.32
N ASP A 248 -21.94 -0.74 11.33
CA ASP A 248 -22.74 -1.01 12.52
C ASP A 248 -22.65 -2.48 12.96
N THR A 249 -22.55 -3.40 11.99
CA THR A 249 -22.30 -4.82 12.26
C THR A 249 -20.97 -5.01 12.98
N SER A 250 -19.88 -4.38 12.51
CA SER A 250 -18.57 -4.45 13.16
C SER A 250 -18.63 -3.91 14.59
N LYS A 251 -19.32 -2.78 14.83
CA LYS A 251 -19.48 -2.21 16.18
C LYS A 251 -20.21 -3.18 17.11
N LYS A 252 -21.29 -3.80 16.65
CA LYS A 252 -22.05 -4.79 17.42
C LYS A 252 -21.20 -6.01 17.77
N GLN A 253 -20.41 -6.52 16.81
CA GLN A 253 -19.51 -7.67 17.03
C GLN A 253 -18.37 -7.35 18.00
N LEU A 254 -17.76 -6.16 17.90
CA LEU A 254 -16.71 -5.73 18.82
C LEU A 254 -17.27 -5.58 20.24
N ASN A 255 -18.44 -4.95 20.38
CA ASN A 255 -19.11 -4.80 21.67
C ASN A 255 -19.47 -6.15 22.31
N SER A 256 -20.03 -7.10 21.55
CA SER A 256 -20.40 -8.42 22.09
C SER A 256 -19.20 -9.23 22.57
N ARG A 257 -18.03 -8.99 21.96
CA ARG A 257 -16.74 -9.59 22.35
C ARG A 257 -15.97 -8.74 23.37
N LYS A 258 -16.55 -7.64 23.85
CA LYS A 258 -15.92 -6.68 24.78
C LYS A 258 -14.57 -6.16 24.25
N ILE A 259 -14.44 -5.99 22.95
CA ILE A 259 -13.26 -5.39 22.31
C ILE A 259 -13.49 -3.88 22.22
N GLU A 260 -12.52 -3.11 22.73
CA GLU A 260 -12.56 -1.66 22.66
C GLU A 260 -12.33 -1.18 21.24
N TRP A 261 -13.03 -0.13 20.81
CA TRP A 261 -12.90 0.36 19.44
C TRP A 261 -12.94 1.87 19.30
N VAL A 262 -12.26 2.39 18.28
CA VAL A 262 -12.26 3.81 17.90
C VAL A 262 -12.49 3.93 16.40
N GLU A 263 -13.52 4.68 16.00
CA GLU A 263 -13.77 5.07 14.60
C GLU A 263 -13.28 6.50 14.39
N LEU A 264 -12.31 6.69 13.50
CA LEU A 264 -11.63 7.98 13.32
C LEU A 264 -12.31 8.90 12.31
N ARG A 265 -12.86 8.38 11.20
CA ARG A 265 -13.54 9.15 10.14
C ARG A 265 -14.97 9.54 10.54
N TYR A 266 -15.03 10.26 11.67
CA TYR A 266 -16.21 10.87 12.26
C TYR A 266 -15.77 12.14 13.01
N LYS A 267 -16.64 13.15 13.08
CA LYS A 267 -16.33 14.39 13.79
C LYS A 267 -15.99 14.09 15.25
N ASN A 268 -14.80 14.46 15.70
CA ASN A 268 -14.27 14.12 17.03
C ASN A 268 -14.18 12.60 17.32
N GLY A 269 -14.12 11.73 16.30
CA GLY A 269 -14.10 10.28 16.47
C GLY A 269 -12.95 9.78 17.35
N PHE A 270 -11.77 10.40 17.22
CA PHE A 270 -10.61 10.13 18.07
C PHE A 270 -10.89 10.30 19.57
N ARG A 271 -11.91 11.08 19.96
CA ARG A 271 -12.23 11.32 21.37
C ARG A 271 -12.67 10.06 22.10
N ARG A 272 -13.22 9.08 21.38
CA ARG A 272 -13.57 7.77 21.92
C ARG A 272 -12.36 7.04 22.51
N PHE A 273 -11.14 7.36 22.07
CA PHE A 273 -9.93 6.80 22.67
C PHE A 273 -9.80 7.11 24.16
N ASN A 274 -10.36 8.22 24.66
CA ASN A 274 -10.43 8.50 26.10
C ASN A 274 -11.18 7.41 26.87
N ASN A 275 -12.29 6.92 26.30
CA ASN A 275 -13.09 5.87 26.92
C ASN A 275 -12.29 4.57 26.97
N VAL A 276 -11.62 4.21 25.86
CA VAL A 276 -10.72 3.06 25.82
C VAL A 276 -9.65 3.12 26.90
N LEU A 277 -9.04 4.29 27.11
CA LEU A 277 -8.03 4.47 28.16
C LEU A 277 -8.63 4.35 29.57
N ASN A 278 -9.84 4.87 29.81
CA ASN A 278 -10.56 4.69 31.07
C ASN A 278 -10.89 3.21 31.34
N ASP A 279 -11.46 2.52 30.34
CA ASP A 279 -11.94 1.14 30.45
C ASP A 279 -10.79 0.14 30.65
N LEU A 280 -9.57 0.50 30.23
CA LEU A 280 -8.34 -0.27 30.43
C LEU A 280 -7.47 0.26 31.60
N ASN A 281 -7.98 1.19 32.41
CA ASN A 281 -7.27 1.87 33.50
C ASN A 281 -5.88 2.41 33.12
N ILE A 282 -5.71 2.90 31.90
CA ILE A 282 -4.46 3.47 31.43
C ILE A 282 -4.35 4.92 31.93
N PRO A 283 -3.30 5.31 32.67
CA PRO A 283 -3.11 6.69 33.10
C PRO A 283 -3.04 7.66 31.91
N HIS A 284 -3.85 8.72 31.95
CA HIS A 284 -3.90 9.73 30.89
C HIS A 284 -4.48 11.05 31.41
N LYS A 285 -4.45 12.09 30.57
CA LYS A 285 -5.11 13.38 30.82
C LYS A 285 -6.16 13.63 29.74
N GLU A 286 -7.34 14.04 30.16
CA GLU A 286 -8.42 14.39 29.23
C GLU A 286 -7.96 15.51 28.27
N PHE A 287 -8.19 15.30 26.98
CA PHE A 287 -7.83 16.28 25.95
C PHE A 287 -8.98 17.25 25.66
N LYS A 288 -8.87 18.50 26.14
CA LYS A 288 -9.90 19.55 25.94
C LYS A 288 -9.59 20.56 24.83
N GLY A 289 -8.46 20.42 24.14
CA GLY A 289 -7.98 21.42 23.16
C GLY A 289 -8.34 21.14 21.69
N CYS A 290 -7.82 22.01 20.81
CA CYS A 290 -7.80 21.79 19.35
C CYS A 290 -6.64 20.84 18.99
N ALA A 291 -6.95 19.72 18.31
CA ALA A 291 -6.00 18.67 18.02
C ALA A 291 -4.82 19.15 17.14
N ASN A 292 -5.07 20.00 16.14
CA ASN A 292 -4.10 20.38 15.13
C ASN A 292 -2.78 20.95 15.70
N LYS A 293 -2.83 21.89 16.65
CA LYS A 293 -1.62 22.47 17.25
C LYS A 293 -0.82 21.46 18.09
N LYS A 294 -1.50 20.50 18.72
CA LYS A 294 -0.84 19.47 19.54
C LYS A 294 -0.24 18.36 18.66
N ILE A 295 -0.91 18.01 17.57
CA ILE A 295 -0.45 17.00 16.60
C ILE A 295 0.92 17.36 16.04
N GLU A 296 1.18 18.61 15.65
CA GLU A 296 2.50 19.01 15.11
C GLU A 296 3.64 18.76 16.10
N LYS A 297 3.43 19.15 17.37
CA LYS A 297 4.43 18.93 18.43
C LYS A 297 4.68 17.44 18.67
N ILE A 298 3.63 16.63 18.56
CA ILE A 298 3.75 15.17 18.70
C ILE A 298 4.53 14.60 17.50
N PHE A 299 4.28 15.07 16.28
CA PHE A 299 4.96 14.61 15.08
C PHE A 299 6.47 14.84 15.10
N THR A 300 6.95 15.94 15.69
CA THR A 300 8.39 16.19 15.89
C THR A 300 9.06 15.10 16.74
N ASN A 301 8.31 14.43 17.62
CA ASN A 301 8.83 13.35 18.44
C ASN A 301 8.73 11.97 17.78
N ILE A 302 7.74 11.77 16.91
CA ILE A 302 7.47 10.48 16.27
C ILE A 302 8.30 10.28 14.99
N PHE A 303 8.39 11.31 14.16
CA PHE A 303 9.03 11.26 12.83
C PHE A 303 10.41 11.93 12.87
N LYS A 304 11.28 11.45 13.76
CA LYS A 304 12.68 11.89 13.86
C LYS A 304 13.56 11.20 12.83
#